data_AF-A0A0M0J9T3-F1
#
_entry.id   AF-A0A0M0J9T3-F1
#
_cell.length_a   1.000
_cell.length_b   1.000
_cell.length_c   1.000
_cell.angle_alpha   90.00
_cell.angle_beta   90.00
_cell.angle_gamma   90.00
#
_symmetry.space_group_name_H-M   'P 1'
#
loop_
_entity.id
_entity.type
_entity.pdbx_description
1 polymer ?
#
loop_
_entity_poly.entity_id
_entity_poly.type
_entity_poly.pdbx_seq_one_letter_code
_entity_poly.pdbx_strand_id
1 'polypeptide(L)'
;MAIPAAERSVTLSLYRAMWRSTMAPAVRHSRFTVPLGNLPDNVSALARRLKPTDQRGLQALLRAAWRDEGGTLDGAFQALRALGELHSECEETVKRRVDKADRRGIHYQIGEVLRHKVFGFRAVVIGWDRRPAVDVSSWDGVQNLPSGTEQPFYKMLPDLADCIEHLGGPRDVRYVAQENLERVPLSHRRILHPSLSAAIFPAFDGTHGRFVPSEQLAFAYPGSELEPSRHEPPLAALLRQVAPLLASFSSVSAGMGAFVLAATEREATELA
;
A
#
# COMPACT_ATOMS: atom_id res chain seq x y z
N MET A 1 18.89 13.11 37.37
CA MET A 1 18.47 14.50 37.13
C MET A 1 16.96 14.51 36.94
N ALA A 2 16.22 15.30 37.73
CA ALA A 2 14.78 15.42 37.58
C ALA A 2 14.46 16.30 36.36
N ILE A 3 13.73 15.76 35.38
CA ILE A 3 13.21 16.53 34.23
C ILE A 3 12.39 17.71 34.77
N PRO A 4 12.64 18.96 34.34
CA PRO A 4 11.86 20.15 34.71
C PRO A 4 10.35 19.96 34.50
N ALA A 5 9.51 20.55 35.36
CA ALA A 5 8.06 20.38 35.31
C ALA A 5 7.42 20.80 33.96
N ALA A 6 8.01 21.81 33.29
CA ALA A 6 7.58 22.26 31.97
C ALA A 6 7.82 21.20 30.88
N GLU A 7 9.01 20.57 30.87
CA GLU A 7 9.34 19.48 29.95
C GLU A 7 8.44 18.27 30.15
N ARG A 8 8.09 17.94 31.41
CA ARG A 8 7.13 16.86 31.71
C ARG A 8 5.74 17.11 31.10
N SER A 9 5.29 18.37 31.10
CA SER A 9 4.00 18.77 30.52
C SER A 9 3.98 18.64 29.00
N VAL A 10 5.07 19.03 28.33
CA VAL A 10 5.23 18.91 26.87
C VAL A 10 5.30 17.44 26.47
N THR A 11 6.15 16.66 27.13
CA THR A 11 6.30 15.21 26.88
C THR A 11 4.97 14.48 27.05
N LEU A 12 4.20 14.76 28.11
CA LEU A 12 2.85 14.19 28.27
C LEU A 12 1.88 14.59 27.15
N SER A 13 1.97 15.83 26.65
CA SER A 13 1.15 16.32 25.55
C SER A 13 1.49 15.62 24.23
N LEU A 14 2.77 15.37 23.96
CA LEU A 14 3.24 14.60 22.80
C LEU A 14 2.72 13.16 22.86
N TYR A 15 2.80 12.49 24.02
CA TYR A 15 2.22 11.17 24.18
C TYR A 15 0.72 11.14 23.89
N ARG A 16 -0.04 12.11 24.42
CA ARG A 16 -1.48 12.21 24.15
C ARG A 16 -1.77 12.45 22.68
N ALA A 17 -0.96 13.24 21.98
CA ALA A 17 -1.09 13.47 20.55
C ALA A 17 -0.84 12.18 19.76
N MET A 18 0.25 11.45 20.06
CA MET A 18 0.55 10.14 19.46
C MET A 18 -0.55 9.11 19.76
N TRP A 19 -1.08 9.09 20.99
CA TRP A 19 -2.17 8.19 21.35
C TRP A 19 -3.43 8.49 20.54
N ARG A 20 -3.79 9.78 20.41
CA ARG A 20 -4.92 10.21 19.58
C ARG A 20 -4.74 9.86 18.11
N SER A 21 -3.54 9.95 17.56
CA SER A 21 -3.30 9.57 16.16
C SER A 21 -3.59 8.08 15.91
N THR A 22 -3.34 7.21 16.89
CA THR A 22 -3.72 5.78 16.79
C THR A 22 -5.24 5.57 16.74
N MET A 23 -6.04 6.55 17.18
CA MET A 23 -7.50 6.49 17.18
C MET A 23 -8.13 6.96 15.87
N ALA A 24 -7.33 7.45 14.92
CA ALA A 24 -7.84 7.90 13.64
C ALA A 24 -8.57 6.77 12.87
N PRO A 25 -9.66 7.06 12.15
CA PRO A 25 -10.42 6.06 11.41
C PRO A 25 -9.57 5.23 10.43
N ALA A 26 -8.64 5.89 9.72
CA ALA A 26 -7.73 5.22 8.79
C ALA A 26 -6.87 4.16 9.51
N VAL A 27 -6.24 4.51 10.63
CA VAL A 27 -5.42 3.58 11.43
C VAL A 27 -6.28 2.47 12.05
N ARG A 28 -7.46 2.82 12.57
CA ARG A 28 -8.39 1.87 13.20
C ARG A 28 -8.86 0.77 12.26
N HIS A 29 -9.04 1.11 10.99
CA HIS A 29 -9.65 0.23 10.02
C HIS A 29 -8.71 -0.29 8.95
N SER A 30 -7.42 0.06 8.99
CA SER A 30 -6.41 -0.44 8.07
C SER A 30 -5.67 -1.66 8.62
N ARG A 31 -4.91 -2.30 7.74
CA ARG A 31 -3.77 -3.17 8.06
C ARG A 31 -2.53 -2.53 7.48
N PHE A 32 -1.46 -2.44 8.26
CA PHE A 32 -0.28 -1.68 7.88
C PHE A 32 1.00 -2.35 8.36
N THR A 33 2.13 -1.91 7.81
CA THR A 33 3.46 -2.16 8.34
C THR A 33 4.00 -0.85 8.88
N VAL A 34 4.63 -0.88 10.06
CA VAL A 34 5.19 0.35 10.63
C VAL A 34 6.47 0.75 9.88
N PRO A 35 6.62 2.01 9.44
CA PRO A 35 7.82 2.49 8.78
C PRO A 35 8.99 2.55 9.76
N LEU A 36 9.88 1.54 9.69
CA LEU A 36 10.98 1.39 10.63
C LEU A 36 12.11 2.40 10.41
N GLY A 37 12.29 2.91 9.18
CA GLY A 37 13.43 3.77 8.83
C GLY A 37 13.43 5.12 9.54
N ASN A 38 12.25 5.62 9.91
CA ASN A 38 12.07 6.94 10.50
C ASN A 38 11.80 6.90 12.00
N LEU A 39 11.85 5.73 12.62
CA LEU A 39 11.69 5.55 14.06
C LEU A 39 13.05 5.59 14.78
N PRO A 40 13.11 6.06 16.05
CA PRO A 40 14.30 5.91 16.89
C PRO A 40 14.72 4.43 16.98
N ASP A 41 16.02 4.13 17.07
CA ASP A 41 16.56 2.76 16.95
C ASP A 41 15.94 1.76 17.94
N ASN A 42 15.73 2.19 19.18
CA ASN A 42 15.06 1.41 20.21
C ASN A 42 13.59 1.13 19.85
N VAL A 43 12.85 2.11 19.31
CA VAL A 43 11.46 1.95 18.89
C VAL A 43 11.39 1.06 17.67
N SER A 44 12.35 1.20 16.74
CA SER A 44 12.53 0.32 15.59
C SER A 44 12.78 -1.13 16.02
N ALA A 45 13.64 -1.36 17.02
CA ALA A 45 13.88 -2.70 17.57
C ALA A 45 12.61 -3.28 18.23
N LEU A 46 11.88 -2.46 19.00
CA LEU A 46 10.59 -2.86 19.59
C LEU A 46 9.56 -3.17 18.50
N ALA A 47 9.46 -2.36 17.46
CA ALA A 47 8.54 -2.55 16.34
C ALA A 47 8.85 -3.83 15.55
N ARG A 48 10.14 -4.14 15.31
CA ARG A 48 10.55 -5.41 14.68
C ARG A 48 10.15 -6.64 15.50
N ARG A 49 10.19 -6.53 16.83
CA ARG A 49 9.81 -7.61 17.75
C ARG A 49 8.29 -7.78 17.85
N LEU A 50 7.56 -6.67 17.98
CA LEU A 50 6.11 -6.67 18.19
C LEU A 50 5.31 -6.83 16.88
N LYS A 51 5.90 -6.46 15.73
CA LYS A 51 5.30 -6.51 14.40
C LYS A 51 3.84 -6.02 14.38
N PRO A 52 3.57 -4.78 14.84
CA PRO A 52 2.21 -4.28 14.88
C PRO A 52 1.62 -4.14 13.48
N THR A 53 0.48 -4.79 13.23
CA THR A 53 -0.25 -4.71 11.96
C THR A 53 -1.60 -4.00 12.05
N ASP A 54 -2.00 -3.62 13.27
CA ASP A 54 -3.28 -2.97 13.56
C ASP A 54 -3.15 -1.88 14.65
N GLN A 55 -4.27 -1.20 14.92
CA GLN A 55 -4.37 -0.18 15.97
C GLN A 55 -3.89 -0.68 17.34
N ARG A 56 -4.26 -1.91 17.74
CA ARG A 56 -3.95 -2.43 19.08
C ARG A 56 -2.46 -2.69 19.22
N GLY A 57 -1.84 -3.26 18.19
CA GLY A 57 -0.40 -3.43 18.07
C GLY A 57 0.33 -2.10 18.13
N LEU A 58 -0.14 -1.09 17.39
CA LEU A 58 0.46 0.25 17.41
C LEU A 58 0.35 0.90 18.80
N GLN A 59 -0.78 0.76 19.49
CA GLN A 59 -0.95 1.24 20.87
C GLN A 59 -0.07 0.47 21.87
N ALA A 60 0.19 -0.82 21.63
CA ALA A 60 1.12 -1.60 22.44
C ALA A 60 2.57 -1.13 22.22
N LEU A 61 2.96 -0.89 20.97
CA LEU A 61 4.27 -0.31 20.62
C LEU A 61 4.45 1.06 21.27
N LEU A 62 3.48 1.96 21.13
CA LEU A 62 3.54 3.31 21.71
C LEU A 62 3.69 3.25 23.24
N ARG A 63 2.94 2.37 23.92
CA ARG A 63 3.05 2.18 25.37
C ARG A 63 4.41 1.62 25.78
N ALA A 64 4.95 0.66 25.02
CA ALA A 64 6.25 0.07 25.31
C ALA A 64 7.38 1.09 25.11
N ALA A 65 7.40 1.77 23.96
CA ALA A 65 8.37 2.82 23.66
C ALA A 65 8.38 3.93 24.72
N TRP A 66 7.19 4.36 25.17
CA TRP A 66 7.06 5.41 26.18
C TRP A 66 7.52 4.97 27.58
N ARG A 67 7.43 3.68 27.92
CA ARG A 67 7.90 3.14 29.20
C ARG A 67 9.41 3.00 29.26
N ASP A 68 10.02 2.53 28.17
CA ASP A 68 11.45 2.19 28.14
C ASP A 68 12.36 3.43 28.01
N GLU A 69 11.89 4.52 27.37
CA GLU A 69 12.76 5.69 27.11
C GLU A 69 12.54 6.91 28.01
N GLY A 70 11.47 6.97 28.80
CA GLY A 70 11.16 8.20 29.55
C GLY A 70 11.04 9.46 28.67
N GLY A 71 10.78 9.28 27.35
CA GLY A 71 10.47 10.31 26.37
C GLY A 71 11.48 11.45 26.29
N THR A 72 12.58 11.25 25.55
CA THR A 72 13.35 12.41 25.06
C THR A 72 12.47 13.21 24.10
N LEU A 73 12.61 14.53 24.11
CA LEU A 73 11.82 15.41 23.24
C LEU A 73 12.07 15.08 21.75
N ASP A 74 13.32 14.83 21.39
CA ASP A 74 13.74 14.49 20.02
C ASP A 74 13.17 13.14 19.56
N GLY A 75 13.24 12.12 20.42
CA GLY A 75 12.65 10.81 20.13
C GLY A 75 11.14 10.88 19.94
N ALA A 76 10.46 11.73 20.72
CA ALA A 76 9.02 11.97 20.58
C ALA A 76 8.67 12.68 19.26
N PHE A 77 9.46 13.67 18.83
CA PHE A 77 9.26 14.31 17.52
C PHE A 77 9.54 13.37 16.34
N GLN A 78 10.57 12.53 16.46
CA GLN A 78 10.85 11.51 15.45
C GLN A 78 9.72 10.48 15.36
N ALA A 79 9.21 9.99 16.50
CA ALA A 79 8.07 9.10 16.54
C ALA A 79 6.80 9.74 15.95
N LEU A 80 6.56 11.04 16.19
CA LEU A 80 5.44 11.78 15.59
C LEU A 80 5.54 11.86 14.06
N ARG A 81 6.74 12.07 13.50
CA ARG A 81 6.95 12.06 12.05
C ARG A 81 6.64 10.69 11.45
N ALA A 82 7.17 9.62 12.05
CA ALA A 82 6.88 8.25 11.63
C ALA A 82 5.38 7.90 11.73
N LEU A 83 4.68 8.42 12.75
CA LEU A 83 3.23 8.27 12.87
C LEU A 83 2.45 9.06 11.80
N GLY A 84 2.96 10.22 11.39
CA GLY A 84 2.39 10.99 10.29
C GLY A 84 2.46 10.24 8.96
N GLU A 85 3.63 9.68 8.64
CA GLU A 85 3.82 8.84 7.45
C GLU A 85 2.94 7.60 7.48
N LEU A 86 2.92 6.88 8.61
CA LEU A 86 2.05 5.72 8.81
C LEU A 86 0.57 6.09 8.61
N HIS A 87 0.16 7.26 9.07
CA HIS A 87 -1.21 7.73 8.89
C HIS A 87 -1.55 7.92 7.42
N SER A 88 -0.69 8.61 6.66
CA SER A 88 -0.86 8.79 5.21
C SER A 88 -0.88 7.46 4.46
N GLU A 89 -0.02 6.51 4.82
CA GLU A 89 -0.04 5.15 4.26
C GLU A 89 -1.34 4.40 4.58
N CYS A 90 -1.86 4.53 5.81
CA CYS A 90 -3.13 3.94 6.21
C CYS A 90 -4.30 4.53 5.41
N GLU A 91 -4.31 5.84 5.22
CA GLU A 91 -5.33 6.53 4.42
C GLU A 91 -5.32 6.05 2.96
N GLU A 92 -4.15 5.98 2.34
CA GLU A 92 -4.01 5.48 0.97
C GLU A 92 -4.45 4.01 0.86
N THR A 93 -4.07 3.18 1.83
CA THR A 93 -4.44 1.76 1.89
C THR A 93 -5.95 1.58 2.02
N VAL A 94 -6.61 2.37 2.86
CA VAL A 94 -8.06 2.37 3.04
C VAL A 94 -8.78 2.86 1.79
N LYS A 95 -8.30 3.95 1.18
CA LYS A 95 -8.81 4.45 -0.11
C LYS A 95 -8.72 3.36 -1.18
N ARG A 96 -7.55 2.72 -1.29
CA ARG A 96 -7.34 1.61 -2.23
C ARG A 96 -8.32 0.48 -1.97
N ARG A 97 -8.51 0.03 -0.73
CA ARG A 97 -9.50 -1.01 -0.42
C ARG A 97 -10.92 -0.64 -0.88
N VAL A 98 -11.32 0.60 -0.67
CA VAL A 98 -12.64 1.11 -1.11
C VAL A 98 -12.74 1.09 -2.63
N ASP A 99 -11.75 1.65 -3.33
CA ASP A 99 -11.72 1.71 -4.79
C ASP A 99 -11.67 0.31 -5.43
N LYS A 100 -11.07 -0.67 -4.72
CA LYS A 100 -10.90 -2.06 -5.14
C LYS A 100 -11.96 -3.01 -4.56
N ALA A 101 -13.03 -2.48 -3.97
CA ALA A 101 -14.10 -3.30 -3.43
C ALA A 101 -14.90 -4.04 -4.51
N ASP A 102 -15.15 -3.39 -5.64
CA ASP A 102 -15.88 -4.00 -6.75
C ASP A 102 -14.92 -4.84 -7.61
N ARG A 103 -15.09 -6.16 -7.59
CA ARG A 103 -14.28 -7.11 -8.34
C ARG A 103 -14.92 -7.57 -9.65
N ARG A 104 -16.05 -7.00 -10.06
CA ARG A 104 -16.72 -7.42 -11.30
C ARG A 104 -15.80 -7.22 -12.50
N GLY A 105 -15.59 -8.31 -13.25
CA GLY A 105 -14.70 -8.37 -14.41
C GLY A 105 -13.24 -8.68 -14.09
N ILE A 106 -12.84 -8.75 -12.81
CA ILE A 106 -11.49 -9.14 -12.40
C ILE A 106 -11.37 -10.66 -12.36
N HIS A 107 -10.57 -11.22 -13.26
CA HIS A 107 -10.42 -12.68 -13.43
C HIS A 107 -9.33 -13.32 -12.57
N TYR A 108 -8.30 -12.55 -12.19
CA TYR A 108 -7.12 -13.06 -11.51
C TYR A 108 -6.97 -12.45 -10.11
N GLN A 109 -6.26 -13.16 -9.24
CA GLN A 109 -6.12 -12.78 -7.83
C GLN A 109 -4.70 -12.34 -7.49
N ILE A 110 -4.57 -11.55 -6.42
CA ILE A 110 -3.25 -11.22 -5.85
C ILE A 110 -2.53 -12.51 -5.47
N GLY A 111 -1.24 -12.59 -5.80
CA GLY A 111 -0.41 -13.76 -5.52
C GLY A 111 -0.51 -14.88 -6.57
N GLU A 112 -1.44 -14.81 -7.52
CA GLU A 112 -1.51 -15.75 -8.65
C GLU A 112 -0.34 -15.49 -9.62
N VAL A 113 0.26 -16.57 -10.13
CA VAL A 113 1.30 -16.49 -11.16
C VAL A 113 0.72 -16.85 -12.52
N LEU A 114 0.92 -15.94 -13.46
CA LEU A 114 0.35 -15.96 -14.80
C LEU A 114 1.47 -15.78 -15.83
N ARG A 115 1.20 -16.12 -17.08
CA ARG A 115 2.10 -15.88 -18.21
C ARG A 115 1.52 -14.84 -19.14
N HIS A 116 2.38 -13.96 -19.65
CA HIS A 116 2.02 -13.05 -20.74
C HIS A 116 1.95 -13.82 -22.07
N LYS A 117 0.81 -13.80 -22.76
CA LYS A 117 0.57 -14.58 -23.99
C LYS A 117 1.52 -14.22 -25.13
N VAL A 118 1.77 -12.92 -25.32
CA VAL A 118 2.63 -12.42 -26.41
C VAL A 118 4.13 -12.51 -26.05
N PHE A 119 4.52 -11.95 -24.91
CA PHE A 119 5.94 -11.86 -24.52
C PHE A 119 6.47 -13.06 -23.73
N GLY A 120 5.64 -14.06 -23.40
CA GLY A 120 6.07 -15.32 -22.81
C GLY A 120 6.48 -15.30 -21.33
N PHE A 121 6.76 -14.13 -20.74
CA PHE A 121 7.24 -14.06 -19.35
C PHE A 121 6.14 -14.39 -18.32
N ARG A 122 6.53 -15.07 -17.25
CA ARG A 122 5.71 -15.32 -16.06
C ARG A 122 5.81 -14.17 -15.08
N ALA A 123 4.75 -13.91 -14.34
CA ALA A 123 4.73 -12.87 -13.33
C ALA A 123 3.69 -13.16 -12.24
N VAL A 124 3.95 -12.69 -11.02
CA VAL A 124 2.99 -12.73 -9.92
C VAL A 124 2.19 -11.43 -9.87
N VAL A 125 0.88 -11.54 -9.66
CA VAL A 125 -0.02 -10.40 -9.51
C VAL A 125 0.16 -9.73 -8.14
N ILE A 126 0.47 -8.43 -8.14
CA ILE A 126 0.58 -7.58 -6.93
C ILE A 126 -0.49 -6.49 -6.84
N GLY A 127 -1.33 -6.35 -7.87
CA GLY A 127 -2.43 -5.38 -7.87
C GLY A 127 -3.22 -5.42 -9.16
N TRP A 128 -4.40 -4.79 -9.16
CA TRP A 128 -5.23 -4.66 -10.35
C TRP A 128 -6.00 -3.33 -10.37
N ASP A 129 -6.35 -2.89 -11.57
CA ASP A 129 -7.24 -1.76 -11.83
C ASP A 129 -8.31 -2.21 -12.84
N ARG A 130 -9.58 -1.85 -12.62
CA ARG A 130 -10.69 -2.23 -13.53
C ARG A 130 -10.61 -1.54 -14.88
N ARG A 131 -9.97 -0.37 -14.88
CA ARG A 131 -9.61 0.43 -16.03
C ARG A 131 -8.15 0.85 -15.83
N PRO A 132 -7.40 1.06 -16.92
CA PRO A 132 -6.01 1.45 -16.81
C PRO A 132 -5.88 2.78 -16.05
N ALA A 133 -4.94 2.82 -15.11
CA ALA A 133 -4.65 4.03 -14.31
C ALA A 133 -3.80 5.07 -15.07
N VAL A 134 -3.33 4.72 -16.27
CA VAL A 134 -2.51 5.54 -17.16
C VAL A 134 -3.01 5.36 -18.58
N ASP A 135 -2.64 6.25 -19.51
CA ASP A 135 -2.94 6.04 -20.92
C ASP A 135 -2.10 4.89 -21.48
N VAL A 136 -2.80 3.85 -21.95
CA VAL A 136 -2.23 2.61 -22.52
C VAL A 136 -2.60 2.43 -23.99
N SER A 137 -3.25 3.42 -24.60
CA SER A 137 -3.76 3.36 -25.97
C SER A 137 -2.66 3.10 -27.01
N SER A 138 -1.46 3.62 -26.76
CA SER A 138 -0.30 3.48 -27.64
C SER A 138 0.58 2.26 -27.35
N TRP A 139 0.25 1.44 -26.35
CA TRP A 139 1.14 0.38 -25.92
C TRP A 139 1.10 -0.85 -26.82
N ASP A 140 2.28 -1.38 -27.10
CA ASP A 140 2.45 -2.65 -27.79
C ASP A 140 1.74 -3.78 -27.02
N GLY A 141 0.91 -4.54 -27.72
CA GLY A 141 0.10 -5.60 -27.13
C GLY A 141 -1.25 -5.14 -26.56
N VAL A 142 -1.61 -3.84 -26.65
CA VAL A 142 -2.94 -3.33 -26.29
C VAL A 142 -3.75 -2.89 -27.51
N GLN A 143 -3.11 -2.27 -28.50
CA GLN A 143 -3.76 -1.67 -29.68
C GLN A 143 -4.71 -2.59 -30.46
N ASN A 144 -4.45 -3.90 -30.45
CA ASN A 144 -5.20 -4.90 -31.22
C ASN A 144 -6.07 -5.82 -30.33
N LEU A 145 -6.22 -5.49 -29.05
CA LEU A 145 -7.02 -6.29 -28.14
C LEU A 145 -8.52 -6.08 -28.37
N PRO A 146 -9.35 -7.14 -28.38
CA PRO A 146 -10.80 -7.03 -28.58
C PRO A 146 -11.48 -6.08 -27.59
N SER A 147 -11.06 -6.09 -26.32
CA SER A 147 -11.61 -5.17 -25.31
C SER A 147 -10.87 -3.82 -25.25
N GLY A 148 -9.87 -3.61 -26.10
CA GLY A 148 -9.07 -2.39 -26.17
C GLY A 148 -8.52 -1.96 -24.81
N THR A 149 -8.60 -0.65 -24.53
CA THR A 149 -8.14 -0.04 -23.27
C THR A 149 -9.16 -0.13 -22.14
N GLU A 150 -10.42 -0.46 -22.42
CA GLU A 150 -11.53 -0.48 -21.45
C GLU A 150 -11.66 -1.84 -20.72
N GLN A 151 -10.52 -2.43 -20.37
CA GLN A 151 -10.44 -3.72 -19.68
C GLN A 151 -9.62 -3.60 -18.38
N PRO A 152 -9.69 -4.62 -17.50
CA PRO A 152 -8.83 -4.65 -16.33
C PRO A 152 -7.35 -4.78 -16.69
N PHE A 153 -6.51 -4.13 -15.90
CA PHE A 153 -5.06 -4.23 -15.96
C PHE A 153 -4.50 -4.70 -14.63
N TYR A 154 -3.38 -5.41 -14.69
CA TYR A 154 -2.72 -6.02 -13.55
C TYR A 154 -1.31 -5.45 -13.39
N LYS A 155 -0.97 -5.08 -12.15
CA LYS A 155 0.40 -4.78 -11.74
C LYS A 155 1.04 -6.10 -11.33
N MET A 156 2.16 -6.46 -11.94
CA MET A 156 2.80 -7.75 -11.72
C MET A 156 4.31 -7.64 -11.56
N LEU A 157 4.90 -8.53 -10.77
CA LEU A 157 6.34 -8.72 -10.66
C LEU A 157 6.75 -9.90 -11.55
N PRO A 158 7.48 -9.66 -12.65
CA PRO A 158 7.85 -10.70 -13.60
C PRO A 158 9.01 -11.55 -13.09
N ASP A 159 9.13 -12.78 -13.57
CA ASP A 159 10.29 -13.62 -13.27
C ASP A 159 11.56 -13.01 -13.89
N LEU A 160 12.64 -12.98 -13.11
CA LEU A 160 13.90 -12.37 -13.51
C LEU A 160 14.54 -13.11 -14.70
N ALA A 161 14.50 -14.43 -14.71
CA ALA A 161 15.08 -15.22 -15.78
C ALA A 161 14.27 -15.04 -17.07
N ASP A 162 12.93 -15.10 -16.97
CA ASP A 162 12.05 -14.86 -18.11
C ASP A 162 12.24 -13.44 -18.69
N CYS A 163 12.48 -12.42 -17.85
CA CYS A 163 12.78 -11.07 -18.33
C CYS A 163 14.12 -10.99 -19.07
N ILE A 164 15.15 -11.65 -18.56
CA ILE A 164 16.45 -11.69 -19.23
C ILE A 164 16.32 -12.40 -20.58
N GLU A 165 15.60 -13.52 -20.62
CA GLU A 165 15.41 -14.33 -21.82
C GLU A 165 14.54 -13.64 -22.87
N HIS A 166 13.35 -13.16 -22.49
CA HIS A 166 12.36 -12.66 -23.44
C HIS A 166 12.40 -11.15 -23.66
N LEU A 167 12.93 -10.39 -22.69
CA LEU A 167 12.90 -8.91 -22.70
C LEU A 167 14.32 -8.30 -22.71
N GLY A 168 15.37 -9.12 -22.76
CA GLY A 168 16.76 -8.66 -22.87
C GLY A 168 17.32 -8.00 -21.60
N GLY A 169 16.68 -8.17 -20.44
CA GLY A 169 17.20 -7.67 -19.17
C GLY A 169 16.15 -7.64 -18.05
N PRO A 170 16.54 -7.31 -16.81
CA PRO A 170 15.62 -7.23 -15.68
C PRO A 170 14.52 -6.19 -15.93
N ARG A 171 13.34 -6.43 -15.33
CA ARG A 171 12.22 -5.49 -15.30
C ARG A 171 11.66 -5.47 -13.89
N ASP A 172 11.26 -4.29 -13.44
CA ASP A 172 10.52 -4.11 -12.19
C ASP A 172 9.05 -4.49 -12.39
N VAL A 173 8.12 -3.62 -12.00
CA VAL A 173 6.68 -3.85 -12.18
C VAL A 173 6.28 -3.76 -13.64
N ARG A 174 5.50 -4.74 -14.12
CA ARG A 174 4.81 -4.69 -15.42
C ARG A 174 3.33 -4.42 -15.21
N TYR A 175 2.77 -3.58 -16.08
CA TYR A 175 1.35 -3.30 -16.13
C TYR A 175 0.74 -3.95 -17.37
N VAL A 176 -0.15 -4.91 -17.18
CA VAL A 176 -0.54 -5.85 -18.24
C VAL A 176 -2.05 -5.97 -18.33
N ALA A 177 -2.59 -5.87 -19.54
CA ALA A 177 -4.00 -6.09 -19.84
C ALA A 177 -4.44 -7.52 -19.48
N GLN A 178 -5.66 -7.66 -18.94
CA GLN A 178 -6.23 -8.96 -18.56
C GLN A 178 -6.19 -9.98 -19.69
N GLU A 179 -6.51 -9.57 -20.91
CA GLU A 179 -6.56 -10.45 -22.08
C GLU A 179 -5.19 -11.00 -22.47
N ASN A 180 -4.11 -10.31 -22.09
CA ASN A 180 -2.74 -10.78 -22.33
C ASN A 180 -2.26 -11.82 -21.31
N LEU A 181 -3.07 -12.19 -20.34
CA LEU A 181 -2.70 -13.12 -19.28
C LEU A 181 -3.35 -14.47 -19.46
N GLU A 182 -2.60 -15.51 -19.13
CA GLU A 182 -3.09 -16.88 -19.05
C GLU A 182 -2.51 -17.62 -17.84
N ARG A 183 -3.24 -18.62 -17.36
CA ARG A 183 -2.80 -19.46 -16.24
C ARG A 183 -1.73 -20.43 -16.70
N VAL A 184 -0.73 -20.62 -15.85
CA VAL A 184 0.31 -21.64 -16.06
C VAL A 184 0.11 -22.86 -15.15
N PRO A 185 0.67 -24.03 -15.50
CA PRO A 185 0.71 -25.21 -14.63
C PRO A 185 1.38 -24.91 -13.28
N LEU A 186 1.00 -25.62 -12.23
CA LEU A 186 1.54 -25.43 -10.86
C LEU A 186 3.08 -25.49 -10.82
N SER A 187 3.68 -26.39 -11.60
CA SER A 187 5.14 -26.55 -11.72
C SER A 187 5.87 -25.28 -12.17
N HIS A 188 5.18 -24.34 -12.84
CA HIS A 188 5.78 -23.12 -13.38
C HIS A 188 5.45 -21.88 -12.54
N ARG A 189 4.68 -22.01 -11.46
CA ARG A 189 4.21 -20.86 -10.66
C ARG A 189 5.21 -20.37 -9.63
N ARG A 190 6.34 -21.07 -9.44
CA ARG A 190 7.43 -20.58 -8.61
C ARG A 190 8.34 -19.72 -9.48
N ILE A 191 8.41 -18.43 -9.17
CA ILE A 191 9.22 -17.43 -9.86
C ILE A 191 10.18 -16.73 -8.89
N LEU A 192 11.20 -16.08 -9.43
CA LEU A 192 12.17 -15.29 -8.69
C LEU A 192 12.21 -13.87 -9.23
N HIS A 193 12.16 -12.88 -8.35
CA HIS A 193 12.29 -11.48 -8.70
C HIS A 193 12.86 -10.71 -7.49
N PRO A 194 13.79 -9.75 -7.69
CA PRO A 194 14.44 -9.04 -6.58
C PRO A 194 13.48 -8.38 -5.59
N SER A 195 12.35 -7.87 -6.09
CA SER A 195 11.31 -7.23 -5.26
C SER A 195 10.30 -8.19 -4.63
N LEU A 196 10.45 -9.52 -4.78
CA LEU A 196 9.68 -10.50 -4.00
C LEU A 196 10.19 -10.54 -2.57
N SER A 197 9.77 -9.55 -1.79
CA SER A 197 10.12 -9.44 -0.38
C SER A 197 9.05 -10.04 0.51
N ALA A 198 9.45 -10.44 1.72
CA ALA A 198 8.53 -10.90 2.77
C ALA A 198 7.48 -9.84 3.18
N ALA A 199 7.71 -8.56 2.84
CA ALA A 199 6.75 -7.48 3.08
C ALA A 199 5.55 -7.52 2.12
N ILE A 200 5.75 -8.00 0.88
CA ILE A 200 4.68 -8.15 -0.12
C ILE A 200 4.11 -9.57 -0.06
N PHE A 201 5.01 -10.58 -0.02
CA PHE A 201 4.65 -11.99 0.02
C PHE A 201 5.45 -12.72 1.11
N PRO A 202 4.94 -12.84 2.35
CA PRO A 202 5.62 -13.55 3.43
C PRO A 202 5.89 -15.03 3.17
N ALA A 203 5.13 -15.68 2.29
CA ALA A 203 5.27 -17.09 2.00
C ALA A 203 4.84 -17.45 0.57
N PHE A 204 5.22 -18.66 0.13
CA PHE A 204 4.72 -19.28 -1.10
C PHE A 204 3.96 -20.57 -0.74
N ASP A 205 2.70 -20.64 -1.13
CA ASP A 205 1.83 -21.81 -0.99
C ASP A 205 2.11 -22.76 -2.16
N GLY A 206 2.96 -23.77 -1.91
CA GLY A 206 3.32 -24.76 -2.91
C GLY A 206 2.19 -25.68 -3.34
N THR A 207 1.15 -25.85 -2.50
CA THR A 207 -0.01 -26.70 -2.80
C THR A 207 -0.86 -26.09 -3.90
N HIS A 208 -1.09 -24.78 -3.82
CA HIS A 208 -1.91 -24.05 -4.78
C HIS A 208 -1.08 -23.27 -5.82
N GLY A 209 0.26 -23.28 -5.67
CA GLY A 209 1.21 -22.59 -6.54
C GLY A 209 0.97 -21.08 -6.57
N ARG A 210 0.83 -20.44 -5.41
CA ARG A 210 0.56 -18.99 -5.30
C ARG A 210 1.37 -18.36 -4.20
N PHE A 211 1.68 -17.08 -4.35
CA PHE A 211 2.31 -16.31 -3.28
C PHE A 211 1.25 -15.84 -2.27
N VAL A 212 1.58 -15.92 -0.99
CA VAL A 212 0.69 -15.51 0.09
C VAL A 212 0.85 -14.01 0.32
N PRO A 213 -0.17 -13.18 0.03
CA PRO A 213 -0.06 -11.73 0.20
C PRO A 213 0.09 -11.37 1.68
N SER A 214 0.80 -10.27 1.96
CA SER A 214 0.83 -9.70 3.30
C SER A 214 -0.54 -9.17 3.71
N GLU A 215 -0.78 -9.00 5.03
CA GLU A 215 -2.06 -8.50 5.55
C GLU A 215 -2.44 -7.14 4.95
N GLN A 216 -1.45 -6.25 4.76
CA GLN A 216 -1.66 -4.94 4.15
C GLN A 216 -2.09 -5.06 2.67
N LEU A 217 -1.46 -5.95 1.91
CA LEU A 217 -1.79 -6.14 0.49
C LEU A 217 -3.16 -6.82 0.32
N ALA A 218 -3.44 -7.86 1.11
CA ALA A 218 -4.73 -8.54 1.12
C ALA A 218 -5.86 -7.59 1.55
N PHE A 219 -5.60 -6.73 2.54
CA PHE A 219 -6.53 -5.69 2.96
C PHE A 219 -6.82 -4.69 1.82
N ALA A 220 -5.79 -4.23 1.11
CA ALA A 220 -5.92 -3.29 0.01
C ALA A 220 -6.67 -3.84 -1.21
N TYR A 221 -6.63 -5.16 -1.43
CA TYR A 221 -7.28 -5.85 -2.54
C TYR A 221 -8.20 -6.97 -2.02
N PRO A 222 -9.41 -6.62 -1.53
CA PRO A 222 -10.33 -7.57 -0.91
C PRO A 222 -10.68 -8.72 -1.87
N GLY A 223 -11.00 -9.90 -1.32
CA GLY A 223 -11.36 -11.09 -2.11
C GLY A 223 -10.18 -11.78 -2.81
N SER A 224 -8.95 -11.51 -2.38
CA SER A 224 -7.80 -12.37 -2.64
C SER A 224 -7.74 -13.42 -1.51
N GLU A 225 -8.36 -14.59 -1.71
CA GLU A 225 -8.49 -15.58 -0.63
C GLU A 225 -7.18 -16.34 -0.39
N LEU A 226 -6.54 -15.98 0.72
CA LEU A 226 -5.59 -16.79 1.49
C LEU A 226 -5.78 -16.42 2.96
N GLU A 227 -6.72 -17.12 3.58
CA GLU A 227 -7.20 -17.08 4.97
C GLU A 227 -7.69 -15.71 5.55
N PRO A 228 -8.99 -15.60 5.88
CA PRO A 228 -9.62 -14.37 6.37
C PRO A 228 -9.73 -14.25 7.90
N SER A 229 -9.59 -13.00 8.36
CA SER A 229 -10.26 -12.38 9.53
C SER A 229 -9.81 -12.72 10.97
N ARG A 230 -9.27 -11.69 11.64
CA ARG A 230 -9.73 -11.33 12.99
C ARG A 230 -10.27 -9.91 12.91
N HIS A 231 -11.59 -9.79 12.78
CA HIS A 231 -12.35 -8.52 12.76
C HIS A 231 -12.00 -7.61 11.57
N GLU A 232 -12.36 -8.02 10.35
CA GLU A 232 -12.47 -7.06 9.25
C GLU A 232 -13.74 -6.21 9.45
N PRO A 233 -13.62 -4.87 9.52
CA PRO A 233 -14.80 -4.03 9.53
C PRO A 233 -15.54 -4.20 8.18
N PRO A 234 -16.88 -4.37 8.19
CA PRO A 234 -17.64 -4.43 6.95
C PRO A 234 -17.32 -3.23 6.07
N LEU A 235 -17.18 -3.42 4.75
CA LEU A 235 -16.90 -2.34 3.81
C LEU A 235 -17.87 -1.15 3.97
N ALA A 236 -19.15 -1.43 4.26
CA ALA A 236 -20.15 -0.41 4.57
C ALA A 236 -19.84 0.40 5.84
N ALA A 237 -19.24 -0.22 6.87
CA ALA A 237 -18.79 0.47 8.07
C ALA A 237 -17.52 1.30 7.83
N LEU A 238 -16.61 0.82 6.96
CA LEU A 238 -15.43 1.57 6.52
C LEU A 238 -15.84 2.81 5.72
N LEU A 239 -16.72 2.65 4.74
CA LEU A 239 -17.23 3.73 3.89
C LEU A 239 -17.89 4.85 4.71
N ARG A 240 -18.76 4.51 5.67
CA ARG A 240 -19.41 5.52 6.53
C ARG A 240 -18.43 6.31 7.40
N GLN A 241 -17.32 5.69 7.81
CA GLN A 241 -16.36 6.30 8.73
C GLN A 241 -15.23 7.06 8.02
N VAL A 242 -14.94 6.71 6.76
CA VAL A 242 -13.86 7.31 5.96
C VAL A 242 -14.41 8.26 4.89
N ALA A 243 -15.73 8.28 4.65
CA ALA A 243 -16.38 9.26 3.75
C ALA A 243 -16.00 10.74 4.03
N PRO A 244 -15.88 11.21 5.30
CA PRO A 244 -15.43 12.57 5.56
C PRO A 244 -13.98 12.82 5.11
N LEU A 245 -13.10 11.83 5.31
CA LEU A 245 -11.70 11.86 4.85
C LEU A 245 -11.64 11.90 3.32
N LEU A 246 -12.37 11.00 2.63
CA LEU A 246 -12.45 10.97 1.17
C LEU A 246 -12.98 12.30 0.59
N ALA A 247 -13.95 12.93 1.24
CA ALA A 247 -14.47 14.25 0.84
C ALA A 247 -13.44 15.38 0.99
N SER A 248 -12.61 15.34 2.05
CA SER A 248 -11.50 16.28 2.22
C SER A 248 -10.44 16.14 1.13
N PHE A 249 -10.19 14.93 0.62
CA PHE A 249 -9.27 14.71 -0.51
C PHE A 249 -9.80 15.24 -1.84
N SER A 250 -11.11 15.15 -2.09
CA SER A 250 -11.76 15.79 -3.24
C SER A 250 -11.54 17.31 -3.23
N SER A 251 -11.62 17.94 -2.06
CA SER A 251 -11.37 19.38 -1.91
C SER A 251 -9.89 19.77 -2.01
N VAL A 252 -8.96 18.93 -1.57
CA VAL A 252 -7.51 19.20 -1.69
C VAL A 252 -7.03 19.01 -3.13
N SER A 253 -7.52 17.99 -3.84
CA SER A 253 -7.25 17.80 -5.27
C SER A 253 -7.83 18.93 -6.12
N ALA A 254 -9.04 19.42 -5.81
CA ALA A 254 -9.62 20.59 -6.46
C ALA A 254 -8.87 21.88 -6.09
N GLY A 255 -8.42 22.01 -4.84
CA GLY A 255 -7.67 23.17 -4.35
C GLY A 255 -6.25 23.27 -4.92
N MET A 256 -5.53 22.16 -5.08
CA MET A 256 -4.23 22.13 -5.75
C MET A 256 -4.35 22.40 -7.26
N GLY A 257 -5.40 21.89 -7.92
CA GLY A 257 -5.69 22.19 -9.32
C GLY A 257 -5.95 23.69 -9.55
N ALA A 258 -6.75 24.31 -8.67
CA ALA A 258 -7.01 25.75 -8.72
C ALA A 258 -5.77 26.60 -8.39
N PHE A 259 -4.92 26.16 -7.47
CA PHE A 259 -3.68 26.86 -7.10
C PHE A 259 -2.63 26.79 -8.21
N VAL A 260 -2.48 25.64 -8.87
CA VAL A 260 -1.56 25.49 -10.00
C VAL A 260 -2.03 26.30 -11.21
N LEU A 261 -3.34 26.32 -11.52
CA LEU A 261 -3.88 27.17 -12.58
C LEU A 261 -3.64 28.67 -12.30
N ALA A 262 -3.92 29.11 -11.06
CA ALA A 262 -3.73 30.51 -10.65
C ALA A 262 -2.25 30.93 -10.61
N ALA A 263 -1.33 29.99 -10.36
CA ALA A 263 0.11 30.24 -10.43
C ALA A 263 0.58 30.38 -11.89
N THR A 264 0.07 29.54 -12.79
CA THR A 264 0.43 29.62 -14.23
C THR A 264 -0.16 30.84 -14.94
N GLU A 265 -1.33 31.33 -14.52
CA GLU A 265 -1.93 32.56 -15.07
C GLU A 265 -1.20 33.84 -14.61
N ARG A 266 -0.60 33.82 -13.41
CA ARG A 266 0.21 34.96 -12.91
C ARG A 266 1.54 35.08 -13.62
N GLU A 267 2.23 33.98 -13.90
CA GLU A 267 3.50 34.01 -14.67
C GLU A 267 3.29 34.45 -16.14
N ALA A 268 2.13 34.14 -16.74
CA ALA A 268 1.81 34.59 -18.10
C ALA A 268 1.49 36.09 -18.20
N THR A 269 1.10 36.73 -17.09
CA THR A 269 0.73 38.16 -17.06
C THR A 269 1.91 39.06 -16.68
N GLU A 270 2.98 38.51 -16.07
CA GLU A 270 4.23 39.24 -15.77
C GLU A 270 5.28 39.17 -16.90
N LEU A 271 5.01 38.39 -17.96
CA LEU A 271 5.88 38.24 -19.14
C LEU A 271 5.29 38.81 -20.44
N ALA A 272 4.23 39.63 -20.35
CA ALA A 272 3.63 40.39 -21.46
C ALA A 272 3.72 41.89 -21.19
#